data_AF-A0A1C9CHC9-F1
#
_entry.id   AF-A0A1C9CHC9-F1
#
_cell.length_a   1.000
_cell.length_b   1.000
_cell.length_c   1.000
_cell.angle_alpha   90.00
_cell.angle_beta   90.00
_cell.angle_gamma   90.00
#
_symmetry.space_group_name_H-M   'P 1'
#
loop_
_entity.id
_entity.type
_entity.pdbx_description
1 polymer ?
#
loop_
_entity_poly.entity_id
_entity_poly.type
_entity_poly.pdbx_seq_one_letter_code
_entity_poly.pdbx_strand_id
1 'polypeptide(L)'
;MLTNSFNLIFTSIASFSEIYLILLLLKLSLAWFPTVNWYNEPFCSLNRLTDPYLRLFRGTIPMMFGMDISPMLGIIFLQCLMVIFNNVRLEAI
;
A
#
# COMPACT_ATOMS: atom_id res chain seq x y z
N MET A 1 4.73 -12.84 28.46
CA MET A 1 5.14 -11.42 28.46
C MET A 1 5.85 -11.04 27.15
N LEU A 2 6.94 -11.71 26.75
CA LEU A 2 7.65 -11.40 25.50
C LEU A 2 6.80 -11.61 24.23
N THR A 3 6.00 -12.67 24.19
CA THR A 3 5.03 -12.97 23.12
C THR A 3 4.02 -11.84 22.89
N ASN A 4 3.51 -11.25 23.97
CA ASN A 4 2.58 -10.13 23.91
C ASN A 4 3.23 -8.88 23.28
N SER A 5 4.50 -8.61 23.61
CA SER A 5 5.25 -7.52 23.00
C SER A 5 5.46 -7.72 21.50
N PHE A 6 5.77 -8.93 21.05
CA PHE A 6 5.88 -9.24 19.62
C PHE A 6 4.53 -9.13 18.90
N ASN A 7 3.45 -9.59 19.52
CA ASN A 7 2.10 -9.46 18.96
C ASN A 7 1.68 -8.00 18.77
N LEU A 8 2.04 -7.11 19.70
CA LEU A 8 1.79 -5.68 19.55
C LEU A 8 2.54 -5.11 18.33
N ILE A 9 3.82 -5.45 18.17
CA ILE A 9 4.64 -4.99 17.04
C ILE A 9 4.02 -5.46 15.71
N PHE A 10 3.68 -6.75 15.58
CA PHE A 10 3.06 -7.27 14.37
C PHE A 10 1.70 -6.64 14.08
N THR A 11 0.92 -6.37 15.12
CA THR A 11 -0.39 -5.70 14.98
C THR A 11 -0.22 -4.26 14.50
N SER A 12 0.73 -3.50 15.07
CA SER A 12 1.01 -2.14 14.62
C SER A 12 1.46 -2.08 13.16
N ILE A 13 2.31 -3.03 12.73
CA ILE A 13 2.75 -3.13 11.33
C ILE A 13 1.58 -3.47 10.39
N ALA A 14 0.73 -4.42 10.79
CA ALA A 14 -0.45 -4.79 10.00
C ALA A 14 -1.42 -3.61 9.85
N SER A 15 -1.74 -2.90 10.95
CA SER A 15 -2.61 -1.73 10.92
C SER A 15 -2.03 -0.56 10.11
N PHE A 16 -0.72 -0.31 10.21
CA PHE A 16 -0.07 0.69 9.37
C PHE A 16 -0.15 0.34 7.88
N SER A 17 0.06 -0.94 7.54
CA SER A 17 -0.03 -1.43 6.16
C SER A 17 -1.45 -1.30 5.60
N GLU A 18 -2.47 -1.47 6.43
CA GLU A 18 -3.88 -1.26 6.06
C GLU A 18 -4.17 0.21 5.73
N ILE A 19 -3.73 1.14 6.57
CA ILE A 19 -3.85 2.59 6.28
C ILE A 19 -3.11 2.94 5.00
N TYR A 20 -1.91 2.40 4.80
CA TYR A 20 -1.14 2.63 3.59
C TYR A 20 -1.81 2.05 2.34
N LEU A 21 -2.43 0.88 2.44
CA LEU A 21 -3.23 0.28 1.37
C LEU A 21 -4.38 1.20 0.95
N ILE A 22 -5.08 1.81 1.92
CA ILE A 22 -6.14 2.78 1.64
C ILE A 22 -5.58 3.97 0.85
N LEU A 23 -4.41 4.50 1.20
CA LEU A 23 -3.76 5.59 0.45
C LEU A 23 -3.45 5.19 -1.00
N LEU A 24 -2.95 3.96 -1.23
CA LEU A 24 -2.70 3.45 -2.58
C LEU A 24 -3.98 3.30 -3.39
N LEU A 25 -5.04 2.79 -2.79
CA LEU A 25 -6.36 2.69 -3.42
C LEU A 25 -6.94 4.07 -3.74
N LEU A 26 -6.74 5.04 -2.85
CA LEU A 26 -7.15 6.43 -3.06
C LEU A 26 -6.36 7.06 -4.23
N LYS A 27 -5.04 6.87 -4.31
CA LYS A 27 -4.24 7.31 -5.46
C LYS A 27 -4.72 6.66 -6.75
N LEU A 28 -4.97 5.35 -6.73
CA LEU A 28 -5.42 4.61 -7.91
C LEU A 28 -6.80 5.07 -8.35
N SER A 29 -7.75 5.29 -7.44
CA SER A 29 -9.07 5.78 -7.81
C SER A 29 -9.01 7.21 -8.36
N LEU A 30 -8.19 8.09 -7.77
CA LEU A 30 -7.97 9.46 -8.26
C LEU A 30 -7.28 9.50 -9.61
N ALA A 31 -6.38 8.56 -9.92
CA ALA A 31 -5.65 8.52 -11.19
C ALA A 31 -6.56 8.36 -12.42
N TRP A 32 -7.79 7.87 -12.23
CA TRP A 32 -8.78 7.75 -13.29
C TRP A 32 -9.49 9.07 -13.59
N PHE A 33 -9.36 10.07 -12.70
CA PHE A 33 -9.94 11.40 -12.89
C PHE A 33 -8.92 12.35 -13.53
N PRO A 34 -9.13 12.78 -14.79
CA PRO A 34 -8.20 13.65 -15.50
C PRO A 34 -8.13 15.08 -14.92
N THR A 35 -9.07 15.46 -14.05
CA THR A 35 -9.16 16.78 -13.43
C THR A 35 -8.27 16.94 -12.18
N VAL A 36 -7.69 15.85 -11.67
CA VAL A 36 -6.89 15.87 -10.44
C VAL A 36 -5.51 16.49 -10.71
N ASN A 37 -5.19 17.57 -9.99
CA ASN A 37 -3.89 18.22 -10.06
C ASN A 37 -2.93 17.65 -9.01
N TRP A 38 -2.00 16.78 -9.45
CA TRP A 38 -1.01 16.11 -8.60
C TRP A 38 0.09 17.03 -8.03
N TYR A 39 0.14 18.29 -8.44
CA TYR A 39 1.11 19.28 -7.96
C TYR A 39 0.56 20.14 -6.82
N ASN A 40 -0.75 20.09 -6.57
CA ASN A 40 -1.39 20.85 -5.49
C ASN A 40 -1.73 19.94 -4.29
N GLU A 41 -1.74 20.54 -3.10
CA GLU A 41 -2.23 19.85 -1.91
C GLU A 41 -3.75 19.61 -2.00
N PRO A 42 -4.27 18.47 -1.48
CA PRO A 42 -3.56 17.43 -0.72
C PRO A 42 -2.92 16.32 -1.58
N PHE A 43 -3.10 16.36 -2.91
CA PHE A 43 -2.69 15.29 -3.82
C PHE A 43 -1.17 15.18 -3.98
N CYS A 44 -0.46 16.31 -3.87
CA CYS A 44 1.01 16.34 -3.86
C CYS A 44 1.58 15.51 -2.70
N SER A 45 1.05 15.68 -1.48
CA SER A 45 1.42 14.88 -0.31
C SER A 45 1.11 13.40 -0.51
N LEU A 46 -0.08 13.07 -1.00
CA LEU A 46 -0.45 11.68 -1.31
C LEU A 46 0.54 11.05 -2.30
N ASN A 47 0.88 11.77 -3.37
CA ASN A 47 1.83 11.31 -4.37
C ASN A 47 3.21 11.10 -3.74
N ARG A 48 3.70 12.05 -2.95
CA ARG A 48 5.01 11.95 -2.29
C ARG A 48 5.12 10.73 -1.36
N LEU A 49 4.04 10.37 -0.66
CA LEU A 49 4.00 9.21 0.25
C LEU A 49 3.91 7.87 -0.48
N THR A 50 3.20 7.83 -1.62
CA THR A 50 2.87 6.58 -2.32
C THR A 50 3.83 6.27 -3.48
N ASP A 51 4.42 7.29 -4.10
CA ASP A 51 5.24 7.13 -5.31
C ASP A 51 6.54 6.35 -5.09
N PRO A 52 7.33 6.58 -4.02
CA PRO A 52 8.56 5.81 -3.78
C PRO A 52 8.31 4.30 -3.69
N TYR A 53 7.20 3.90 -3.09
CA TYR A 53 6.78 2.51 -3.00
C TYR A 53 6.35 1.96 -4.37
N LEU A 54 5.46 2.66 -5.07
CA LEU A 54 4.97 2.23 -6.38
C LEU A 54 6.07 2.16 -7.44
N ARG A 55 7.11 3.01 -7.32
CA ARG A 55 8.30 2.97 -8.18
C ARG A 55 9.06 1.66 -8.08
N LEU A 56 9.00 0.93 -6.97
CA LEU A 56 9.63 -0.40 -6.84
C LEU A 56 8.98 -1.43 -7.76
N PHE A 57 7.70 -1.23 -8.08
CA PHE A 57 6.92 -2.13 -8.93
C PHE A 57 6.79 -1.60 -10.37
N ARG A 58 7.28 -0.40 -10.66
CA ARG A 58 7.14 0.21 -12.00
C ARG A 58 7.88 -0.61 -13.06
N GLY A 59 7.21 -0.82 -14.19
CA GLY A 59 7.78 -1.55 -15.33
C GLY A 59 7.83 -3.07 -15.17
N THR A 60 7.25 -3.62 -14.10
CA THR A 60 7.11 -5.08 -13.91
C THR A 60 6.08 -5.69 -14.85
N ILE A 61 4.99 -4.97 -15.12
CA ILE A 61 3.94 -5.35 -16.07
C ILE A 61 3.94 -4.31 -17.19
N PRO A 62 3.83 -4.72 -18.47
CA PRO A 62 3.64 -3.80 -19.58
C PRO A 62 2.43 -2.89 -19.36
N MET A 63 2.50 -1.65 -19.83
CA MET A 63 1.38 -0.71 -19.77
C MET A 63 0.19 -1.30 -20.52
N MET A 64 -1.00 -1.35 -19.88
CA MET A 64 -2.24 -1.71 -20.57
C MET A 64 -3.18 -0.51 -20.56
N PHE A 65 -3.86 -0.27 -21.69
CA PHE A 65 -4.76 0.87 -21.88
C PHE A 65 -4.11 2.26 -21.68
N GLY A 66 -2.80 2.39 -21.91
CA GLY A 66 -2.07 3.64 -21.72
C GLY A 66 -1.92 4.07 -20.25
N MET A 67 -2.27 3.19 -19.30
CA MET A 67 -2.10 3.40 -17.87
C MET A 67 -1.10 2.39 -17.27
N ASP A 68 -0.36 2.83 -16.27
CA ASP A 68 0.56 1.97 -15.51
C ASP A 68 -0.27 1.03 -14.62
N ILE A 69 -0.29 -0.28 -14.95
CA ILE A 69 -0.95 -1.32 -14.12
C ILE A 69 -0.02 -1.90 -13.06
N SER A 70 1.28 -1.56 -13.13
CA SER A 70 2.28 -1.85 -12.10
C SER A 70 1.82 -1.65 -10.63
N PRO A 71 0.99 -0.64 -10.28
CA PRO A 71 0.48 -0.48 -8.92
C PRO A 71 -0.35 -1.65 -8.40
N MET A 72 -1.00 -2.43 -9.27
CA MET A 72 -1.77 -3.61 -8.84
C MET A 72 -0.88 -4.65 -8.16
N LEU A 73 0.35 -4.87 -8.66
CA LEU A 73 1.29 -5.78 -8.02
C LEU A 73 1.71 -5.28 -6.64
N GLY A 74 1.94 -3.98 -6.48
CA GLY A 74 2.22 -3.39 -5.18
C GLY A 74 1.06 -3.62 -4.19
N ILE A 75 -0.17 -3.39 -4.63
CA ILE A 75 -1.37 -3.64 -3.83
C ILE A 75 -1.47 -5.11 -3.39
N ILE A 76 -1.26 -6.06 -4.31
CA ILE A 76 -1.30 -7.50 -4.00
C ILE A 76 -0.18 -7.87 -3.03
N PHE A 77 1.04 -7.38 -3.26
CA PHE A 77 2.19 -7.61 -2.39
C PHE A 77 1.92 -7.12 -0.97
N LEU A 78 1.39 -5.90 -0.82
CA LEU A 78 1.05 -5.33 0.48
C LEU A 78 -0.04 -6.15 1.20
N GLN A 79 -1.05 -6.62 0.46
CA GLN A 79 -2.09 -7.49 1.01
C GLN A 79 -1.52 -8.83 1.49
N CYS A 80 -0.67 -9.49 0.71
CA CYS A 80 0.00 -10.72 1.13
C CYS A 80 0.81 -10.53 2.41
N LEU A 81 1.59 -9.45 2.49
CA LEU A 81 2.37 -9.10 3.66
C LEU A 81 1.48 -8.89 4.90
N MET A 82 0.32 -8.24 4.73
CA MET A 82 -0.66 -8.04 5.79
C MET A 82 -1.26 -9.36 6.27
N VAL A 83 -1.61 -10.27 5.34
CA VAL A 83 -2.11 -11.61 5.67
C VAL A 83 -1.06 -12.40 6.46
N ILE A 84 0.21 -12.37 6.04
CA ILE A 84 1.30 -13.05 6.75
C ILE A 84 1.39 -12.54 8.19
N PHE A 85 1.47 -11.22 8.40
CA PHE A 85 1.58 -10.67 9.74
C PHE A 85 0.35 -10.93 10.62
N ASN A 86 -0.84 -10.91 10.04
CA ASN A 86 -2.08 -11.22 10.76
C ASN A 86 -2.19 -12.70 11.16
N ASN A 87 -1.64 -13.63 10.36
CA ASN A 87 -1.66 -15.05 10.66
C ASN A 87 -0.54 -15.47 11.62
N VAL A 88 0.66 -14.90 11.50
CA VAL A 88 1.76 -15.14 12.45
C VAL A 88 1.39 -14.71 13.88
N ARG A 89 0.47 -13.76 14.03
CA ARG A 89 -0.08 -13.29 15.31
C ARG A 89 -0.92 -14.35 16.06
N LEU A 90 -1.39 -15.41 15.41
CA LEU A 90 -2.41 -16.32 15.97
C LEU A 90 -1.87 -17.47 16.85
N GLU A 91 -0.55 -17.66 16.98
CA GLU A 91 0.03 -18.76 17.77
C GLU A 91 0.49 -18.37 19.19
N ALA A 92 -0.22 -17.44 19.83
CA ALA A 92 -0.04 -17.18 21.26
C ALA A 92 -1.40 -17.28 21.96
N ILE A 93 -1.87 -18.52 22.14
CA ILE A 93 -2.69 -18.87 23.30
C ILE A 93 -1.79 -18.78 24.54
#